data_AF-A0A7D9KZZ8-F1
#
_entry.id   AF-A0A7D9KZZ8-F1
#
_cell.length_a   1.000
_cell.length_b   1.000
_cell.length_c   1.000
_cell.angle_alpha   90.00
_cell.angle_beta   90.00
_cell.angle_gamma   90.00
#
_symmetry.space_group_name_H-M   'P 1'
#
loop_
_entity.id
_entity.type
_entity.pdbx_description
1 polymer ?
#
loop_
_entity_poly.entity_id
_entity_poly.type
_entity_poly.pdbx_seq_one_letter_code
_entity_poly.pdbx_strand_id
1 'polypeptide(L)'
;MLEGQRKQKKVAILGDSMLEYLNPRKLQQGLEQKITINTFSGAKIEDMNHYVKPTLCTIPDEIILHIGTNNLRNNNPAVVINAMGNLADTIARQNKDVKVTLSEVISRSDNHSMVEK
;
A
#
# COMPACT_ATOMS: atom_id res chain seq x y z
N MET A 1 -9.78 39.28 0.82
CA MET A 1 -9.25 38.15 1.62
C MET A 1 -9.48 36.89 0.79
N LEU A 2 -8.40 36.30 0.26
CA LEU A 2 -8.52 35.04 -0.48
C LEU A 2 -8.49 33.92 0.56
N GLU A 3 -9.62 33.25 0.77
CA GLU A 3 -9.65 31.98 1.49
C GLU A 3 -8.69 31.04 0.79
N GLY A 4 -7.62 30.63 1.48
CA GLY A 4 -6.64 29.71 0.94
C GLY A 4 -7.35 28.44 0.51
N GLN A 5 -7.30 28.11 -0.79
CA GLN A 5 -7.83 26.86 -1.31
C GLN A 5 -7.23 25.71 -0.50
N ARG A 6 -8.06 25.03 0.29
CA ARG A 6 -7.64 23.91 1.12
C ARG A 6 -7.17 22.80 0.17
N LYS A 7 -5.84 22.62 0.07
CA LYS A 7 -5.22 21.61 -0.80
C LYS A 7 -5.83 20.25 -0.48
N GLN A 8 -6.46 19.63 -1.47
CA GLN A 8 -7.05 18.31 -1.32
C GLN A 8 -5.94 17.30 -1.03
N LYS A 9 -6.00 16.63 0.14
CA LYS A 9 -5.01 15.63 0.55
C LYS A 9 -5.03 14.44 -0.41
N LYS A 10 -3.88 14.06 -0.95
CA LYS A 10 -3.68 12.93 -1.87
C LYS A 10 -3.17 11.71 -1.09
N VAL A 11 -3.91 10.61 -1.15
CA VAL A 11 -3.56 9.34 -0.52
C VAL A 11 -3.35 8.29 -1.61
N ALA A 12 -2.18 7.65 -1.61
CA ALA A 12 -1.89 6.53 -2.49
C ALA A 12 -1.90 5.22 -1.70
N ILE A 13 -2.68 4.24 -2.13
CA ILE A 13 -2.70 2.89 -1.58
C ILE A 13 -1.96 1.99 -2.55
N LEU A 14 -0.88 1.38 -2.10
CA LEU A 14 -0.04 0.50 -2.90
C LEU A 14 -0.05 -0.90 -2.29
N GLY A 15 -0.23 -1.92 -3.12
CA GLY A 15 -0.31 -3.28 -2.60
C GLY A 15 -0.24 -4.36 -3.65
N ASP A 16 -0.32 -5.60 -3.18
CA ASP A 16 -0.38 -6.79 -4.03
C ASP A 16 -1.82 -7.05 -4.53
N SER A 17 -2.09 -8.24 -5.06
CA SER A 17 -3.39 -8.63 -5.60
C SER A 17 -4.56 -8.51 -4.62
N MET A 18 -4.31 -8.40 -3.31
CA MET A 18 -5.37 -8.13 -2.32
C MET A 18 -6.12 -6.81 -2.57
N LEU A 19 -5.51 -5.85 -3.28
CA LEU A 19 -6.15 -4.57 -3.61
C LEU A 19 -6.96 -4.60 -4.92
N GLU A 20 -6.87 -5.66 -5.72
CA GLU A 20 -7.42 -5.71 -7.09
C GLU A 20 -8.93 -5.45 -7.16
N TYR A 21 -9.67 -5.89 -6.14
CA TYR A 21 -11.13 -5.74 -6.08
C TYR A 21 -11.61 -4.50 -5.31
N LEU A 22 -10.69 -3.66 -4.84
CA LEU A 22 -11.07 -2.41 -4.20
C LEU A 22 -11.61 -1.43 -5.23
N ASN A 23 -12.82 -0.92 -5.01
CA ASN A 23 -13.41 0.09 -5.86
C ASN A 23 -13.01 1.50 -5.37
N PRO A 24 -12.16 2.25 -6.10
CA PRO A 24 -11.68 3.55 -5.65
C PRO A 24 -12.80 4.58 -5.44
N ARG A 25 -13.86 4.52 -6.26
CA ARG A 25 -14.99 5.45 -6.15
C ARG A 25 -15.80 5.22 -4.89
N LYS A 26 -16.02 3.95 -4.52
CA LYS A 26 -16.69 3.60 -3.27
C LYS A 26 -15.84 3.95 -2.06
N LEU A 27 -14.53 3.71 -2.13
CA LEU A 27 -13.59 4.07 -1.05
C LEU A 27 -13.52 5.58 -0.84
N GLN A 28 -13.58 6.37 -1.91
CA GLN A 28 -13.54 7.83 -1.82
C GLN A 28 -14.90 8.45 -1.45
N GLN A 29 -15.99 7.68 -1.43
CA GLN A 29 -17.32 8.21 -1.15
C GLN A 29 -17.39 8.75 0.29
N GLY A 30 -17.71 10.04 0.43
CA GLY A 30 -17.78 10.72 1.73
C GLY A 30 -16.41 11.13 2.30
N LEU A 31 -15.32 10.95 1.55
CA LEU A 31 -13.98 11.40 1.91
C LEU A 31 -13.62 12.68 1.16
N GLU A 32 -12.98 13.61 1.87
CA GLU A 32 -12.42 14.83 1.26
C GLU A 32 -11.12 14.54 0.48
N GLN A 33 -10.45 13.44 0.80
CA GLN A 33 -9.17 13.04 0.22
C GLN A 33 -9.34 12.52 -1.21
N LYS A 34 -8.30 12.73 -2.03
CA LYS A 34 -8.17 12.07 -3.33
C LYS A 34 -7.43 10.76 -3.14
N ILE A 35 -8.05 9.64 -3.50
CA ILE A 35 -7.47 8.30 -3.33
C ILE A 35 -7.03 7.75 -4.70
N THR A 36 -5.81 7.23 -4.75
CA THR A 36 -5.30 6.43 -5.88
C THR A 36 -4.91 5.04 -5.38
N ILE A 37 -5.31 3.99 -6.08
CA ILE A 37 -4.98 2.61 -5.75
C ILE A 37 -4.12 2.04 -6.86
N ASN A 38 -2.91 1.60 -6.53
CA ASN A 38 -2.02 0.92 -7.48
C ASN A 38 -1.77 -0.51 -6.98
N THR A 39 -2.11 -1.47 -7.83
CA THR A 39 -2.05 -2.89 -7.53
C THR A 39 -0.92 -3.54 -8.32
N PHE A 40 -0.07 -4.28 -7.64
CA PHE A 40 1.08 -5.00 -8.21
C PHE A 40 0.91 -6.49 -7.92
N SER A 41 0.15 -7.19 -8.76
CA SER A 41 -0.19 -8.61 -8.55
C SER A 41 1.08 -9.47 -8.42
N GLY A 42 1.12 -10.31 -7.38
CA GLY A 42 2.27 -11.17 -7.08
C GLY A 42 3.49 -10.46 -6.48
N ALA A 43 3.45 -9.14 -6.30
CA ALA A 43 4.59 -8.39 -5.76
C ALA A 43 4.95 -8.83 -4.34
N LYS A 44 6.26 -8.92 -4.09
CA LYS A 44 6.85 -9.08 -2.76
C LYS A 44 7.33 -7.73 -2.23
N ILE A 45 7.66 -7.69 -0.95
CA ILE A 45 8.19 -6.49 -0.30
C ILE A 45 9.46 -5.96 -0.99
N GLU A 46 10.35 -6.85 -1.47
CA GLU A 46 11.56 -6.44 -2.19
C GLU A 46 11.27 -5.68 -3.49
N ASP A 47 10.24 -6.09 -4.25
CA ASP A 47 9.85 -5.47 -5.52
C ASP A 47 9.33 -4.04 -5.33
N MET A 48 8.71 -3.78 -4.17
CA MET A 48 8.09 -2.49 -3.85
C MET A 48 9.09 -1.34 -3.77
N ASN A 49 10.38 -1.61 -3.54
CA ASN A 49 11.44 -0.60 -3.64
C ASN A 49 11.50 0.06 -5.03
N HIS A 50 11.11 -0.67 -6.07
CA HIS A 50 11.04 -0.17 -7.44
C HIS A 50 9.65 0.38 -7.76
N TYR A 51 8.60 -0.35 -7.39
CA TYR A 51 7.22 0.00 -7.74
C TYR A 51 6.68 1.26 -7.05
N VAL A 52 7.24 1.64 -5.90
CA VAL A 52 6.84 2.88 -5.21
C VAL A 52 7.30 4.15 -5.95
N LYS A 53 8.39 4.08 -6.73
CA LYS A 53 9.05 5.26 -7.31
C LYS A 53 8.14 6.11 -8.20
N PRO A 54 7.38 5.54 -9.16
CA PRO A 54 6.45 6.33 -9.97
C PRO A 54 5.38 7.03 -9.12
N THR A 55 4.93 6.40 -8.03
CA THR A 55 3.96 7.00 -7.11
C THR A 55 4.57 8.20 -6.38
N LEU A 56 5.83 8.10 -5.93
CA LEU A 56 6.53 9.21 -5.27
C LEU A 56 6.66 10.43 -6.18
N CYS A 57 6.85 10.24 -7.49
CA CYS A 57 6.87 11.33 -8.47
C CYS A 57 5.53 12.09 -8.56
N THR A 58 4.41 11.52 -8.11
CA THR A 58 3.11 12.20 -8.07
C THR A 58 2.92 13.09 -6.84
N ILE A 59 3.89 13.06 -5.92
CA ILE A 59 3.92 13.83 -4.67
C ILE A 59 2.62 13.63 -3.87
N PRO A 60 2.35 12.39 -3.40
CA PRO A 60 1.25 12.13 -2.49
C PRO A 60 1.52 12.76 -1.13
N ASP A 61 0.48 13.02 -0.34
CA ASP A 61 0.65 13.47 1.06
C ASP A 61 0.74 12.24 2.00
N GLU A 62 0.18 11.09 1.61
CA GLU A 62 0.28 9.83 2.34
C GLU A 62 0.36 8.61 1.41
N ILE A 63 1.18 7.64 1.78
CA ILE A 63 1.25 6.32 1.16
C ILE A 63 0.82 5.26 2.18
N ILE A 64 -0.16 4.44 1.81
CA ILE A 64 -0.59 3.26 2.56
C ILE A 64 -0.04 2.03 1.84
N LEU A 65 0.78 1.24 2.53
CA LEU A 65 1.35 0.01 1.98
C LEU A 65 0.56 -1.21 2.50
N HIS A 66 -0.04 -1.97 1.59
CA HIS A 66 -0.71 -3.24 1.87
C HIS A 66 -0.01 -4.37 1.10
N ILE A 67 1.07 -4.87 1.68
CA ILE A 67 2.00 -5.81 1.02
C ILE A 67 2.44 -6.87 2.04
N GLY A 68 2.98 -7.98 1.54
CA GLY A 68 3.60 -8.99 2.38
C GLY A 68 2.86 -10.33 2.40
N THR A 69 1.66 -10.42 1.79
CA THR A 69 0.94 -11.70 1.68
C THR A 69 1.76 -12.74 0.91
N ASN A 70 2.45 -12.31 -0.16
CA ASN A 70 3.34 -13.15 -0.95
C ASN A 70 4.65 -13.52 -0.25
N ASN A 71 5.06 -12.76 0.77
CA ASN A 71 6.25 -13.06 1.57
C ASN A 71 5.93 -14.00 2.74
N LEU A 72 4.76 -13.84 3.38
CA LEU A 72 4.34 -14.67 4.52
C LEU A 72 4.29 -16.18 4.20
N ARG A 73 4.05 -16.56 2.93
CA ARG A 73 4.04 -17.97 2.53
C ARG A 73 5.35 -18.69 2.82
N ASN A 74 6.48 -18.01 2.69
CA ASN A 74 7.81 -18.62 2.78
C ASN A 74 8.68 -18.05 3.92
N ASN A 75 8.22 -16.97 4.58
CA ASN A 75 9.01 -16.25 5.57
C ASN A 75 8.27 -16.16 6.91
N ASN A 76 9.03 -16.12 8.00
CA ASN A 76 8.48 -15.86 9.34
C ASN A 76 7.84 -14.46 9.40
N PRO A 77 6.66 -14.28 10.03
CA PRO A 77 6.01 -12.98 10.20
C PRO A 77 6.91 -11.86 10.73
N ALA A 78 7.82 -12.15 11.67
CA ALA A 78 8.76 -11.17 12.20
C ALA A 78 9.72 -10.64 11.13
N VAL A 79 10.17 -11.50 10.21
CA VAL A 79 11.02 -11.11 9.08
C VAL A 79 10.24 -10.22 8.11
N VAL A 80 8.97 -10.55 7.85
CA VAL A 80 8.09 -9.77 6.97
C VAL A 80 7.85 -8.37 7.55
N ILE A 81 7.51 -8.25 8.84
CA ILE A 81 7.30 -6.96 9.52
C ILE A 81 8.56 -6.10 9.47
N ASN A 82 9.74 -6.68 9.77
CA ASN A 82 11.00 -5.95 9.69
C ASN A 82 11.30 -5.45 8.26
N ALA A 83 11.04 -6.27 7.24
CA ALA A 83 11.20 -5.88 5.85
C ALA A 83 10.24 -4.74 5.45
N MET A 84 8.99 -4.78 5.91
CA MET A 84 8.01 -3.70 5.68
C MET A 84 8.45 -2.40 6.37
N GLY A 85 8.95 -2.47 7.60
CA GLY A 85 9.51 -1.31 8.32
C GLY A 85 10.69 -0.69 7.57
N ASN A 86 11.64 -1.51 7.12
CA ASN A 86 12.80 -1.04 6.34
C ASN A 86 12.39 -0.36 5.02
N LEU A 87 11.36 -0.88 4.35
CA LEU A 87 10.80 -0.25 3.15
C LEU A 87 10.16 1.11 3.48
N ALA A 88 9.36 1.19 4.55
CA ALA A 88 8.74 2.43 4.99
C ALA A 88 9.79 3.51 5.31
N ASP A 89 10.83 3.14 6.05
CA ASP A 89 11.96 4.03 6.36
C ASP A 89 12.71 4.49 5.10
N THR A 90 12.82 3.61 4.10
CA THR A 90 13.45 3.96 2.82
C THR A 90 12.62 5.00 2.07
N ILE A 91 11.29 4.82 2.03
CA ILE A 91 10.36 5.77 1.39
C ILE A 91 10.39 7.12 2.11
N ALA A 92 10.29 7.11 3.44
CA ALA A 92 10.30 8.32 4.26
C ALA A 92 11.63 9.11 4.13
N ARG A 93 12.76 8.41 3.98
CA ARG A 93 14.06 9.06 3.72
C ARG A 93 14.15 9.69 2.33
N GLN A 94 13.53 9.08 1.32
CA GLN A 94 13.52 9.61 -0.04
C GLN A 94 12.57 10.80 -0.20
N ASN A 95 11.48 10.86 0.58
CA ASN A 95 10.49 11.93 0.52
C ASN A 95 10.02 12.28 1.94
N LYS A 96 10.66 13.29 2.55
CA LYS A 96 10.41 13.69 3.94
C LYS A 96 8.98 14.21 4.20
N ASP A 97 8.30 14.68 3.16
CA ASP A 97 6.96 15.25 3.26
C ASP A 97 5.83 14.21 3.10
N VAL A 98 6.18 12.95 2.80
CA VAL A 98 5.22 11.86 2.65
C VAL A 98 5.04 11.15 3.99
N LYS A 99 3.80 11.07 4.47
CA LYS A 99 3.44 10.14 5.54
C LYS A 99 3.39 8.71 4.99
N VAL A 100 4.10 7.77 5.62
CA VAL A 100 3.99 6.34 5.28
C VAL A 100 3.20 5.62 6.36
N THR A 101 2.17 4.89 5.95
CA THR A 101 1.32 4.07 6.81
C THR A 101 1.40 2.62 6.35
N LEU A 102 1.68 1.71 7.28
CA LEU A 102 1.68 0.27 7.02
C LEU A 102 0.29 -0.29 7.35
N SER A 103 -0.35 -0.92 6.36
CA SER A 103 -1.53 -1.74 6.61
C SER A 103 -1.09 -3.09 7.16
N GLU A 104 -1.82 -3.59 8.14
CA GLU A 104 -1.64 -4.96 8.63
C GLU A 104 -1.87 -5.97 7.50
N VAL A 105 -1.08 -7.04 7.50
CA VAL A 105 -1.22 -8.13 6.54
C VAL A 105 -2.34 -9.04 7.01
N ILE A 106 -3.36 -9.23 6.16
CA ILE A 106 -4.51 -10.05 6.50
C ILE A 106 -4.09 -11.53 6.43
N SER A 107 -4.31 -12.27 7.52
CA SER A 107 -4.08 -13.72 7.55
C SER A 107 -5.01 -14.40 6.53
N ARG A 108 -4.43 -15.12 5.58
CA ARG A 108 -5.20 -15.94 4.64
C ARG A 108 -5.68 -17.20 5.37
N SER A 109 -6.99 -17.31 5.57
CA SER A 109 -7.64 -18.60 5.80
C SER A 109 -7.77 -19.29 4.44
N ASP A 110 -6.67 -19.90 3.98
CA ASP A 110 -6.73 -20.75 2.80
C ASP A 110 -7.63 -21.94 3.14
N ASN A 111 -8.89 -21.90 2.67
CA ASN A 111 -9.78 -23.04 2.76
C ASN A 111 -9.17 -24.11 1.83
N HIS A 112 -8.61 -25.17 2.40
CA HIS A 112 -8.00 -26.27 1.65
C HIS A 112 -8.99 -27.07 0.77
N SER A 113 -10.24 -26.61 0.64
CA SER A 113 -11.28 -27.19 -0.20
C SER A 113 -11.15 -26.76 -1.66
N MET A 114 -10.02 -27.06 -2.30
CA MET A 114 -9.94 -27.24 -3.75
C MET A 114 -9.04 -28.44 -4.08
N VAL A 115 -9.32 -29.56 -3.41
CA VAL A 115 -9.00 -30.89 -3.92
C VAL A 115 -10.34 -31.59 -4.15
N GLU A 116 -11.05 -31.23 -5.21
CA GLU A 116 -12.04 -32.13 -5.78
C GLU A 116 -11.90 -32.20 -7.31
N LYS A 117 -11.36 -33.36 -7.69
CA LYS A 117 -11.34 -34.08 -8.98
C LYS A 117 -10.44 -33.58 -10.10
#